data_AF-A0A9P6PM96-F1
#
_entry.id   AF-A0A9P6PM96-F1
#
_cell.length_a   1.000
_cell.length_b   1.000
_cell.length_c   1.000
_cell.angle_alpha   90.00
_cell.angle_beta   90.00
_cell.angle_gamma   90.00
#
_symmetry.space_group_name_H-M   'P 1'
#
loop_
_entity.id
_entity.type
_entity.pdbx_description
1 polymer ?
#
loop_
_entity_poly.entity_id
_entity_poly.type
_entity_poly.pdbx_seq_one_letter_code
_entity_poly.pdbx_strand_id
1 'polypeptide(L)'
;MSFAESTTLTVTGIDIKKHHVRNKNRKAPKSEDVYLLLLVKLYRFLARRTDSAFNKVVLKRLFMSRVNRPPMSISRIARNTA
;
A
#
# COMPACT_ATOMS: atom_id res chain seq x y z
N MET A 1 4.26 5.18 63.70
CA MET A 1 3.66 5.82 62.51
C MET A 1 4.80 6.50 61.75
N SER A 2 5.77 5.84 61.11
CA SER A 2 5.77 4.83 60.02
C SER A 2 4.92 5.24 58.82
N PHE A 3 5.55 5.74 57.76
CA PHE A 3 5.20 5.62 56.31
C PHE A 3 6.35 6.32 55.55
N ALA A 4 7.44 5.63 55.19
CA ALA A 4 7.65 4.94 53.91
C ALA A 4 7.57 5.88 52.68
N GLU A 5 8.67 6.56 52.36
CA GLU A 5 8.79 7.27 51.07
C GLU A 5 9.38 6.31 50.04
N SER A 6 8.54 5.94 49.08
CA SER A 6 8.80 4.94 48.05
C SER A 6 9.13 5.59 46.71
N THR A 7 9.95 4.87 45.93
CA THR A 7 9.70 4.59 44.50
C THR A 7 10.53 5.36 43.47
N THR A 8 11.61 4.66 43.08
CA THR A 8 12.04 4.29 41.71
C THR A 8 12.56 5.33 40.72
N LEU A 9 13.77 5.01 40.25
CA LEU A 9 14.44 5.44 39.04
C LEU A 9 13.49 5.72 37.86
N THR A 10 13.41 6.97 37.44
CA THR A 10 12.69 7.40 36.24
C THR A 10 13.53 7.09 35.00
N VAL A 11 13.31 5.90 34.43
CA VAL A 11 13.71 5.59 33.05
C VAL A 11 12.92 6.53 32.13
N THR A 12 13.58 7.53 31.55
CA THR A 12 12.95 8.52 30.67
C THR A 12 12.57 7.88 29.31
N GLY A 13 11.36 7.34 29.24
CA GLY A 13 10.76 6.92 27.96
C GLY A 13 10.48 8.13 27.07
N ILE A 14 10.95 8.08 25.82
CA ILE A 14 10.68 9.12 24.81
C ILE A 14 9.24 8.95 24.31
N ASP A 15 8.39 9.95 24.55
CA ASP A 15 7.02 10.02 24.04
C ASP A 15 7.01 10.31 22.53
N ILE A 16 6.70 9.30 21.72
CA ILE A 16 6.57 9.43 20.26
C ILE A 16 5.10 9.19 19.89
N LYS A 17 4.38 10.24 19.47
CA LYS A 17 2.94 10.20 19.12
C LYS A 17 2.50 9.11 18.12
N LYS A 18 3.43 8.48 17.39
CA LYS A 18 3.15 7.37 16.46
C LYS A 18 4.23 6.29 16.54
N HIS A 19 4.15 5.43 17.55
CA HIS A 19 4.91 4.19 17.61
C HIS A 19 4.35 3.20 16.56
N HIS A 20 5.12 2.87 15.51
CA HIS A 20 4.82 1.87 14.46
C HIS A 20 3.98 2.30 13.24
N VAL A 21 4.36 3.38 12.55
CA VAL A 21 3.81 3.67 11.20
C VAL A 21 4.45 2.74 10.16
N ARG A 22 3.81 1.60 9.88
CA ARG A 22 4.24 0.69 8.79
C ARG A 22 3.47 0.98 7.51
N ASN A 23 4.18 1.18 6.40
CA ASN A 23 3.56 1.28 5.09
C ASN A 23 3.00 -0.09 4.67
N LYS A 24 1.67 -0.21 4.58
CA LYS A 24 0.95 -1.45 4.20
C LYS A 24 0.85 -1.65 2.68
N ASN A 25 1.38 -0.73 1.88
CA ASN A 25 1.27 -0.81 0.43
C ASN A 25 2.14 -1.94 -0.13
N ARG A 26 1.56 -2.75 -1.01
CA ARG A 26 2.30 -3.80 -1.73
C ARG A 26 3.28 -3.16 -2.71
N LYS A 27 4.54 -3.59 -2.64
CA LYS A 27 5.63 -3.14 -3.52
C LYS A 27 5.85 -4.06 -4.74
N ALA A 28 5.30 -5.27 -4.69
CA ALA A 28 5.42 -6.31 -5.71
C ALA A 28 4.12 -7.14 -5.77
N PRO A 29 3.80 -7.76 -6.91
CA PRO A 29 2.71 -8.71 -7.00
C PRO A 29 3.07 -9.99 -6.23
N LYS A 30 2.07 -10.67 -5.66
CA LYS A 30 2.26 -11.98 -5.02
C LYS A 30 2.31 -13.14 -6.03
N SER A 31 1.78 -12.92 -7.24
CA SER A 31 1.67 -13.95 -8.27
C SER A 31 2.95 -14.05 -9.08
N GLU A 32 3.32 -15.27 -9.44
CA GLU A 32 4.48 -15.64 -10.26
C GLU A 32 4.17 -15.68 -11.77
N ASP A 33 2.98 -15.22 -12.18
CA ASP A 33 2.61 -15.13 -13.60
C ASP A 33 3.55 -14.21 -14.39
N VAL A 34 4.22 -14.80 -15.39
CA VAL A 34 5.20 -14.12 -16.24
C VAL A 34 4.58 -12.92 -16.97
N TYR A 35 3.34 -13.02 -17.45
CA TYR A 35 2.68 -11.93 -18.18
C TYR A 35 2.41 -10.74 -17.26
N LEU A 36 1.97 -11.01 -16.03
CA LEU A 36 1.77 -9.97 -15.02
C LEU A 36 3.09 -9.28 -14.68
N LEU A 37 4.18 -10.05 -14.54
CA LEU A 37 5.50 -9.51 -14.22
C LEU A 37 6.05 -8.61 -15.34
N LEU A 38 5.83 -8.97 -16.61
CA LEU A 38 6.18 -8.13 -17.76
C LEU A 38 5.44 -6.80 -17.74
N LEU A 39 4.12 -6.82 -17.51
CA LEU A 39 3.31 -5.61 -17.40
C LEU A 39 3.76 -4.73 -16.24
N VAL A 40 4.04 -5.33 -15.08
CA VAL A 40 4.57 -4.61 -13.92
C VAL A 40 5.91 -3.95 -14.26
N LYS A 41 6.83 -4.66 -14.94
CA LYS A 41 8.15 -4.10 -15.31
C LYS A 41 8.00 -2.88 -16.21
N LEU A 42 7.10 -2.95 -17.20
CA LEU A 42 6.77 -1.84 -18.09
C LEU A 42 6.19 -0.65 -17.31
N TYR A 43 5.08 -0.84 -16.59
CA TYR A 43 4.42 0.28 -15.88
C TYR A 43 5.27 0.84 -14.74
N ARG A 44 6.19 0.07 -14.16
CA ARG A 44 7.14 0.55 -13.15
C ARG A 44 8.23 1.45 -13.76
N PHE A 45 8.63 1.18 -15.01
CA PHE A 45 9.49 2.08 -15.77
C PHE A 45 8.75 3.37 -16.14
N LEU A 46 7.55 3.26 -16.72
CA LEU A 46 6.75 4.42 -17.11
C LEU A 46 6.41 5.30 -15.91
N ALA A 47 5.93 4.74 -14.79
CA ALA A 47 5.53 5.53 -13.62
C ALA A 47 6.68 6.30 -12.94
N ARG A 48 7.94 5.92 -13.22
CA ARG A 48 9.14 6.64 -12.73
C ARG A 48 9.63 7.72 -13.69
N ARG A 49 9.40 7.54 -15.00
CA ARG A 49 9.92 8.43 -16.06
C ARG A 49 8.86 9.37 -16.62
N THR A 50 7.58 9.09 -16.35
CA THR A 50 6.44 9.89 -16.79
C THR A 50 5.65 10.36 -15.58
N ASP A 51 5.28 11.64 -15.54
CA ASP A 51 4.51 12.22 -14.45
C ASP A 51 2.98 11.99 -14.57
N SER A 52 2.56 11.11 -15.47
CA SER A 52 1.15 10.75 -15.63
C SER A 52 0.60 10.02 -14.41
N ALA A 53 -0.45 10.60 -13.81
CA ALA A 53 -1.18 9.99 -12.69
C ALA A 53 -1.80 8.64 -13.09
N PHE A 54 -2.19 8.46 -14.36
CA PHE A 54 -2.76 7.22 -14.86
C PHE A 54 -1.80 6.04 -14.69
N ASN A 55 -0.53 6.20 -15.05
CA ASN A 55 0.48 5.14 -14.96
C ASN A 55 0.70 4.68 -13.50
N LYS A 56 0.66 5.63 -12.56
CA LYS A 56 0.75 5.34 -11.11
C LYS A 56 -0.47 4.53 -10.63
N VAL A 57 -1.67 4.84 -11.12
CA VAL A 57 -2.90 4.11 -10.78
C VAL A 57 -2.90 2.70 -11.36
N VAL A 58 -2.48 2.52 -12.62
CA VAL A 58 -2.40 1.19 -13.26
C VAL A 58 -1.42 0.28 -12.51
N LEU A 59 -0.22 0.78 -12.18
CA LEU A 59 0.76 0.02 -11.40
C LEU A 59 0.20 -0.43 -10.05
N LYS A 60 -0.52 0.46 -9.34
CA LYS A 60 -1.17 0.11 -8.06
C LYS A 60 -2.22 -0.99 -8.25
N ARG A 61 -3.01 -0.95 -9.34
CA ARG A 61 -4.04 -1.97 -9.65
C ARG A 61 -3.44 -3.33 -9.99
N LEU A 62 -2.28 -3.38 -10.65
CA LEU A 62 -1.59 -4.65 -10.95
C LEU A 62 -1.15 -5.40 -9.68
N PHE A 63 -0.83 -4.69 -8.58
CA PHE A 63 -0.45 -5.29 -7.29
C PHE A 63 -1.64 -5.73 -6.40
N MET A 64 -2.86 -5.35 -6.75
CA MET A 64 -4.05 -5.68 -5.97
C MET A 64 -4.35 -7.19 -5.98
N SER A 65 -4.98 -7.72 -4.93
CA SER A 65 -5.50 -9.10 -4.96
C SER A 65 -6.68 -9.22 -5.93
N ARG A 66 -7.05 -10.46 -6.27
CA ARG A 66 -8.25 -10.74 -7.07
C ARG A 66 -9.53 -10.18 -6.42
N VAL A 67 -9.65 -10.27 -5.09
CA VAL A 67 -10.79 -9.71 -4.34
C VAL A 67 -10.93 -8.19 -4.53
N ASN A 68 -9.79 -7.48 -4.61
CA ASN A 68 -9.78 -6.02 -4.81
C ASN A 68 -9.89 -5.62 -6.29
N ARG A 69 -10.05 -6.59 -7.20
CA ARG A 69 -10.24 -6.42 -8.64
C ARG A 69 -11.53 -7.15 -9.05
N PRO A 70 -12.71 -6.61 -8.69
CA PRO A 70 -13.99 -7.26 -8.99
C PRO A 70 -14.21 -7.37 -10.50
N PRO A 71 -14.94 -8.40 -10.97
CA PRO A 71 -15.31 -8.52 -12.36
C PRO A 71 -16.20 -7.34 -12.78
N MET A 72 -15.98 -6.83 -13.98
CA MET A 72 -16.74 -5.73 -14.56
C MET A 72 -17.69 -6.28 -15.63
N SER A 73 -18.97 -5.93 -15.54
CA SER A 73 -19.97 -6.32 -16.54
C SER A 73 -19.86 -5.47 -17.80
N ILE A 74 -20.26 -6.04 -18.94
CA ILE A 74 -20.28 -5.33 -20.24
C ILE A 74 -21.24 -4.13 -20.18
N SER A 75 -22.38 -4.28 -19.52
CA SER A 75 -23.37 -3.20 -19.33
C SER A 75 -22.78 -1.96 -18.64
N ARG A 76 -21.83 -2.16 -17.71
CA ARG A 76 -21.15 -1.06 -17.01
C ARG A 76 -20.14 -0.35 -17.89
N ILE A 77 -19.50 -1.08 -18.81
CA ILE A 77 -18.59 -0.51 -19.80
C ILE A 77 -19.39 0.34 -20.79
N ALA A 78 -20.48 -0.20 -21.35
CA ALA A 78 -21.33 0.49 -22.32
C ALA A 78 -21.91 1.82 -21.80
N ARG A 79 -22.26 1.88 -20.51
CA ARG A 79 -22.72 3.11 -19.87
C ARG A 79 -21.66 4.22 -19.77
N ASN A 80 -20.37 3.85 -19.76
CA ASN A 80 -19.27 4.79 -19.55
C ASN A 80 -18.54 5.16 -20.86
N THR A 81 -18.98 4.62 -22.00
CA THR A 81 -18.43 4.90 -23.33
C THR A 81 -19.32 5.83 -24.16
N ALA A 82 -20.56 6.03 -23.76
CA ALA A 82 -21.51 6.99 -24.33
C ALA A 82 -21.51 8.28 -23.51
#